data_AF-A0A960GMD7-F1
#
_entry.id   AF-A0A960GMD7-F1
#
_cell.length_a   1.000
_cell.length_b   1.000
_cell.length_c   1.000
_cell.angle_alpha   90.00
_cell.angle_beta   90.00
_cell.angle_gamma   90.00
#
_symmetry.space_group_name_H-M   'P 1'
#
loop_
_entity.id
_entity.type
_entity.pdbx_description
1 polymer ?
#
loop_
_entity_poly.entity_id
_entity_poly.type
_entity_poly.pdbx_seq_one_letter_code
_entity_poly.pdbx_strand_id
1 'polypeptide(L)'
;MRLSRLVLETESNRVALQFHPQLTVLAGVPAPVRAHLVTEMVGGLTGEREGVHLELTSSASRRITIVRPRDGEHRAEAPDEHLDLTEDYRGSSGRIDVLERYGVRSGPDGCSLVIGGDAASRVTESDVQIARLGSLNQAELWSTANRVQVTEGEFLQLSAELEAADTGAQALADVEQKRTHLDGALATRERIQRSLLGVAALAGIASVVVTLLTTVPVLPFVAVAALALAAALALKAKVDVARRQAEAALSSTGSDSYLGFMVNQVNGLMSDTDHRRRLSAVAADHREAAITWTRLVGN
;
A
#
# COMPACT_ATOMS: atom_id res chain seq x y z
N MET A 1 24.64 14.98 -13.52
CA MET A 1 25.32 15.85 -12.54
C MET A 1 24.36 16.96 -12.14
N ARG A 2 24.30 17.29 -10.85
CA ARG A 2 23.45 18.37 -10.32
C ARG A 2 24.28 19.31 -9.46
N LEU A 3 24.11 20.62 -9.62
CA LEU A 3 24.68 21.63 -8.74
C LEU A 3 23.82 21.76 -7.48
N SER A 4 24.41 21.54 -6.31
CA SER A 4 23.72 21.57 -5.00
C SER A 4 24.05 22.86 -4.24
N ARG A 5 25.30 23.34 -4.34
CA ARG A 5 25.72 24.59 -3.70
C ARG A 5 26.77 25.31 -4.53
N LEU A 6 26.70 26.63 -4.57
CA LEU A 6 27.71 27.53 -5.12
C LEU A 6 28.19 28.45 -4.00
N VAL A 7 29.50 28.61 -3.89
CA VAL A 7 30.11 29.56 -2.95
C VAL A 7 31.05 30.47 -3.70
N LEU A 8 30.77 31.76 -3.68
CA LEU A 8 31.56 32.81 -4.29
C LEU A 8 32.37 33.52 -3.22
N GLU A 9 33.66 33.66 -3.47
CA GLU A 9 34.63 34.26 -2.58
C GLU A 9 35.26 35.48 -3.26
N THR A 10 34.98 36.64 -2.68
CA THR A 10 35.57 37.94 -3.04
C THR A 10 36.58 38.36 -1.98
N GLU A 11 37.36 39.40 -2.23
CA GLU A 11 38.39 39.88 -1.28
C GLU A 11 37.83 40.21 0.11
N SER A 12 36.58 40.67 0.16
CA SER A 12 35.94 41.17 1.39
C SER A 12 34.67 40.43 1.78
N ASN A 13 34.16 39.54 0.93
CA ASN A 13 32.86 38.92 1.15
C ASN A 13 32.76 37.50 0.59
N ARG A 14 31.98 36.66 1.26
CA ARG A 14 31.68 35.29 0.86
C ARG A 14 30.18 35.09 0.76
N VAL A 15 29.71 34.69 -0.41
CA VAL A 15 28.28 34.45 -0.67
C VAL A 15 28.08 32.98 -0.98
N ALA A 16 27.13 32.33 -0.29
CA ALA A 16 26.75 30.95 -0.54
C ALA A 16 25.31 30.87 -1.04
N LEU A 17 25.10 30.13 -2.13
CA LEU A 17 23.81 29.88 -2.75
C LEU A 17 23.54 28.37 -2.69
N GLN A 18 22.45 27.98 -2.05
CA GLN A 18 21.98 26.60 -2.01
C GLN A 18 20.91 26.40 -3.08
N PHE A 19 21.06 25.36 -3.90
CA PHE A 19 20.08 25.00 -4.91
C PHE A 19 19.16 23.90 -4.39
N HIS A 20 17.88 24.04 -4.70
CA HIS A 20 16.89 23.01 -4.44
C HIS A 20 17.17 21.78 -5.34
N PRO A 21 16.93 20.54 -4.85
CA PRO A 21 17.13 19.30 -5.60
C PRO A 21 16.45 19.20 -6.97
N GLN A 22 15.38 19.97 -7.18
CA GLN A 22 14.55 19.97 -8.40
C GLN A 22 14.72 21.28 -9.18
N LEU A 23 14.01 22.34 -8.78
CA LEU A 23 14.02 23.64 -9.43
C LEU A 23 14.35 24.76 -8.43
N THR A 24 15.27 25.64 -8.81
CA THR A 24 15.57 26.88 -8.07
C THR A 24 15.22 28.07 -8.95
N VAL A 25 14.33 28.95 -8.49
CA VAL A 25 13.93 30.16 -9.21
C VAL A 25 14.54 31.37 -8.54
N LEU A 26 15.33 32.15 -9.28
CA LEU A 26 15.92 33.42 -8.83
C LEU A 26 15.03 34.58 -9.28
N ALA A 27 14.10 35.01 -8.42
CA ALA A 27 13.23 36.15 -8.66
C ALA A 27 13.82 37.46 -8.11
N GLY A 28 13.46 38.60 -8.71
CA GLY A 28 13.86 39.93 -8.21
C GLY A 28 15.33 40.32 -8.45
N VAL A 29 16.13 39.46 -9.09
CA VAL A 29 17.54 39.74 -9.41
C VAL A 29 17.65 40.47 -10.76
N PRO A 30 18.32 41.63 -10.85
CA PRO A 30 18.51 42.35 -12.11
C PRO A 30 19.23 41.52 -13.18
N ALA A 31 18.89 41.74 -14.46
CA ALA A 31 19.50 41.06 -15.59
C ALA A 31 21.04 41.01 -15.59
N PRO A 32 21.79 42.10 -15.33
CA PRO A 32 23.25 42.05 -15.30
C PRO A 32 23.78 41.19 -14.16
N VAL A 33 23.12 41.19 -13.01
CA VAL A 33 23.51 40.35 -11.85
C VAL A 33 23.28 38.87 -12.15
N ARG A 34 22.17 38.53 -12.84
CA ARG A 34 21.93 37.16 -13.30
C ARG A 34 23.00 36.71 -14.29
N ALA A 35 23.33 37.53 -15.29
CA ALA A 35 24.36 37.21 -16.27
C ALA A 35 25.73 36.99 -15.60
N HIS A 36 26.08 37.84 -14.62
CA HIS A 36 27.31 37.68 -13.88
C HIS A 36 27.35 36.39 -13.05
N LEU A 37 26.27 36.06 -12.33
CA LEU A 37 26.16 34.81 -11.56
C LEU A 37 26.36 33.58 -12.46
N VAL A 38 25.80 33.62 -13.67
CA VAL A 38 25.97 32.57 -14.67
C VAL A 38 27.42 32.44 -15.12
N THR A 39 28.10 33.54 -15.38
CA THR A 39 29.53 33.55 -15.71
C THR A 39 30.37 32.94 -14.59
N GLU A 40 30.07 33.26 -13.34
CA GLU A 40 30.77 32.68 -12.19
C GLU A 40 30.51 31.17 -12.06
N MET A 41 29.26 30.72 -12.28
CA MET A 41 28.93 29.29 -12.30
C MET A 41 29.67 28.53 -13.39
N VAL A 42 29.63 29.03 -14.63
CA VAL A 42 30.28 28.40 -15.78
C VAL A 42 31.80 28.40 -15.59
N GLY A 43 32.37 29.53 -15.17
CA GLY A 43 33.79 29.64 -14.90
C GLY A 43 34.27 28.75 -13.76
N GLY A 44 33.43 28.55 -12.73
CA GLY A 44 33.67 27.56 -11.68
C GLY A 44 33.59 26.11 -12.18
N LEU A 45 32.81 25.82 -13.22
CA LEU A 45 32.74 24.47 -13.80
C LEU A 45 33.92 24.19 -14.74
N THR A 46 34.34 25.18 -15.54
CA THR A 46 35.43 25.05 -16.54
C THR A 46 36.82 25.29 -15.97
N GLY A 47 36.90 25.90 -14.78
CA GLY A 47 38.17 26.27 -14.15
C GLY A 47 38.82 27.53 -14.68
N GLU A 48 38.01 28.41 -15.28
CA GLU A 48 38.41 29.76 -15.69
C GLU A 48 38.28 30.80 -14.57
N ARG A 49 37.61 30.45 -13.45
CA ARG A 49 37.38 31.35 -12.32
C ARG A 49 37.97 30.80 -11.02
N GLU A 50 38.67 31.68 -10.32
CA GLU A 50 39.16 31.52 -8.95
C GLU A 50 38.16 32.11 -7.96
N GLY A 51 38.21 31.66 -6.70
CA GLY A 51 37.26 32.08 -5.66
C GLY A 51 35.85 31.51 -5.86
N VAL A 52 35.70 30.44 -6.65
CA VAL A 52 34.40 29.80 -6.92
C VAL A 52 34.45 28.34 -6.50
N HIS A 53 33.70 28.01 -5.45
CA HIS A 53 33.59 26.63 -4.95
C HIS A 53 32.22 26.06 -5.27
N LEU A 54 32.18 24.80 -5.72
CA LEU A 54 30.96 24.13 -6.16
C LEU A 54 30.78 22.82 -5.40
N GLU A 55 29.58 22.56 -4.91
CA GLU A 55 29.17 21.22 -4.48
C GLU A 55 28.23 20.63 -5.53
N LEU A 56 28.62 19.49 -6.06
CA LEU A 56 27.93 18.75 -7.10
C LEU A 56 27.45 17.40 -6.57
N THR A 57 26.40 16.88 -7.17
CA THR A 57 25.92 15.52 -6.94
C THR A 57 25.91 14.75 -8.25
N SER A 58 26.59 13.59 -8.25
CA SER A 58 26.63 12.65 -9.37
C SER A 58 25.29 11.98 -9.62
N SER A 59 25.12 11.38 -10.80
CA SER A 59 24.01 10.45 -11.08
C SER A 59 24.02 9.26 -10.12
N ALA A 60 25.19 8.83 -9.66
CA ALA A 60 25.34 7.81 -8.62
C ALA A 60 25.13 8.33 -7.18
N SER A 61 24.51 9.51 -7.00
CA SER A 61 24.32 10.20 -5.71
C SER A 61 25.59 10.53 -4.91
N ARG A 62 26.79 10.34 -5.48
CA ARG A 62 28.06 10.76 -4.90
C ARG A 62 28.16 12.29 -4.82
N ARG A 63 28.53 12.84 -3.66
CA ARG A 63 28.85 14.26 -3.48
C ARG A 63 30.29 14.53 -3.93
N ILE A 64 30.45 15.58 -4.74
CA ILE A 64 31.74 16.03 -5.25
C ILE A 64 31.87 17.51 -4.93
N THR A 65 33.01 17.93 -4.40
CA THR A 65 33.34 19.32 -4.12
C THR A 65 34.45 19.77 -5.05
N ILE A 66 34.21 20.84 -5.80
CA ILE A 66 35.21 21.53 -6.61
C ILE A 66 35.65 22.76 -5.83
N VAL A 67 36.92 22.81 -5.48
CA VAL A 67 37.51 23.88 -4.68
C VAL A 67 38.44 24.69 -5.58
N ARG A 68 38.13 25.97 -5.75
CA ARG A 68 38.96 26.91 -6.53
C ARG A 68 39.27 28.11 -5.65
N PRO A 69 40.29 27.99 -4.79
CA PRO A 69 40.65 29.10 -3.94
C PRO A 69 41.25 30.23 -4.79
N ARG A 70 41.28 31.45 -4.24
CA ARG A 70 42.03 32.58 -4.83
C ARG A 70 43.54 32.42 -4.67
N ASP A 71 43.94 31.64 -3.68
CA ASP A 71 45.33 31.31 -3.38
C ASP A 71 45.46 29.81 -3.15
N GLY A 72 46.43 29.19 -3.83
CA GLY A 72 46.64 27.74 -3.84
C GLY A 72 46.02 27.01 -5.04
N GLU A 73 46.15 25.69 -5.03
CA GLU A 73 45.79 24.86 -6.18
C GLU A 73 44.29 24.53 -6.23
N HIS A 74 43.75 24.53 -7.44
CA HIS A 74 42.41 24.01 -7.71
C HIS A 74 42.41 22.50 -7.47
N ARG A 75 41.34 21.98 -6.87
CA ARG A 75 41.19 20.54 -6.61
C ARG A 75 39.73 20.09 -6.66
N ALA A 76 39.54 18.80 -6.88
CA ALA A 76 38.24 18.15 -6.86
C ALA A 76 38.27 16.98 -5.87
N GLU A 77 37.31 16.90 -4.96
CA GLU A 77 37.31 15.91 -3.89
C GLU A 77 35.91 15.29 -3.75
N ALA A 78 35.84 14.03 -3.32
CA ALA A 78 34.61 13.43 -2.80
C ALA A 78 34.71 13.38 -1.27
N PRO A 79 34.16 14.37 -0.55
CA PRO A 79 34.39 14.51 0.89
C PRO A 79 33.87 13.34 1.71
N ASP A 80 32.73 12.74 1.31
CA ASP A 80 32.15 11.60 2.02
C ASP A 80 33.03 10.34 1.90
N GLU A 81 33.76 10.21 0.79
CA GLU A 81 34.63 9.05 0.48
C GLU A 81 36.11 9.34 0.79
N HIS A 82 36.46 10.57 1.19
CA HIS A 82 37.83 11.04 1.40
C HIS A 82 38.74 10.77 0.18
N LEU A 83 38.18 10.90 -1.03
CA LEU A 83 38.86 10.59 -2.28
C LEU A 83 39.23 11.87 -3.02
N ASP A 84 40.49 11.99 -3.42
CA ASP A 84 40.94 13.03 -4.34
C ASP A 84 40.57 12.64 -5.78
N LEU A 85 39.80 13.50 -6.44
CA LEU A 85 39.30 13.37 -7.80
C LEU A 85 39.95 14.39 -8.75
N THR A 86 41.00 15.09 -8.30
CA THR A 86 41.62 16.18 -9.05
C THR A 86 42.09 15.74 -10.44
N GLU A 87 42.78 14.60 -10.54
CA GLU A 87 43.21 14.05 -11.83
C GLU A 87 42.05 13.54 -12.69
N ASP A 88 41.00 12.99 -12.07
CA ASP A 88 39.82 12.52 -12.80
C ASP A 88 39.05 13.65 -13.51
N TYR A 89 39.15 14.88 -12.97
CA TYR A 89 38.55 16.07 -13.54
C TYR A 89 39.55 16.95 -14.28
N ARG A 90 40.80 16.51 -14.43
CA ARG A 90 41.80 17.24 -15.20
C ARG A 90 41.48 17.10 -16.69
N GLY A 91 41.10 18.22 -17.30
CA GLY A 91 40.77 18.32 -18.71
C GLY A 91 42.00 18.28 -19.61
N SER A 92 41.76 18.32 -20.92
CA SER A 92 42.83 18.35 -21.94
C SER A 92 43.70 19.60 -21.87
N SER A 93 43.16 20.70 -21.32
CA SER A 93 43.91 21.93 -21.06
C SER A 93 44.80 21.87 -19.81
N GLY A 94 44.83 20.74 -19.09
CA GLY A 94 45.55 20.58 -17.83
C GLY A 94 44.90 21.25 -16.62
N ARG A 95 43.75 21.92 -16.79
CA ARG A 95 42.96 22.53 -15.70
C ARG A 95 41.86 21.57 -15.27
N ILE A 96 41.32 21.76 -14.06
CA ILE A 96 40.13 21.03 -13.62
C ILE A 96 38.92 21.57 -14.38
N ASP A 97 38.36 20.76 -15.28
CA ASP A 97 37.18 21.06 -16.08
C ASP A 97 36.11 19.98 -15.85
N VAL A 98 35.05 20.36 -15.16
CA VAL A 98 33.92 19.48 -14.87
C VAL A 98 33.12 19.20 -16.13
N LEU A 99 32.96 20.19 -17.01
CA LEU A 99 32.14 20.09 -18.22
C LEU A 99 32.78 19.16 -19.25
N GLU A 100 34.10 19.24 -19.39
CA GLU A 100 34.85 18.40 -20.34
C GLU A 100 34.67 16.91 -20.04
N ARG A 101 34.61 16.51 -18.76
CA ARG A 101 34.33 15.13 -18.34
C ARG A 101 32.98 14.62 -18.83
N TYR A 102 32.01 15.50 -19.04
CA TYR A 102 30.68 15.17 -19.59
C TYR A 102 30.57 15.39 -21.10
N GLY A 103 31.70 15.58 -21.79
CA GLY A 103 31.73 15.81 -23.23
C GLY A 103 31.26 17.22 -23.64
N VAL A 104 31.11 18.13 -22.69
CA VAL A 104 30.76 19.53 -22.95
C VAL A 104 32.05 20.33 -23.05
N ARG A 105 32.37 20.84 -24.23
CA ARG A 105 33.55 21.68 -24.45
C ARG A 105 33.16 23.14 -24.53
N SER A 106 33.91 23.98 -23.83
CA SER A 106 33.87 25.44 -23.99
C SER A 106 34.52 25.80 -25.33
N GLY A 107 33.71 26.08 -26.35
CA GLY A 107 34.19 26.61 -27.63
C GLY A 107 34.57 28.10 -27.54
N PRO A 108 35.13 28.70 -28.60
CA PRO A 108 35.42 30.15 -28.67
C PRO A 108 34.16 31.02 -28.51
N ASP A 109 32.97 30.46 -28.73
CA ASP A 109 31.66 31.11 -28.51
C ASP A 109 31.13 30.94 -27.07
N GLY A 110 31.93 30.36 -26.17
CA GLY A 110 31.61 30.15 -24.76
C GLY A 110 30.66 28.98 -24.50
N CYS A 111 30.74 28.40 -23.29
CA CYS A 111 29.64 27.58 -22.79
C CYS A 111 28.44 28.51 -22.55
N SER A 112 27.42 28.43 -23.42
CA SER A 112 26.17 29.14 -23.18
C SER A 112 25.38 28.39 -22.11
N LEU A 113 25.30 28.97 -20.91
CA LEU A 113 24.17 28.67 -20.04
C LEU A 113 22.97 29.35 -20.68
N VAL A 114 22.00 28.55 -21.13
CA VAL A 114 20.83 29.11 -21.78
C VAL A 114 19.93 29.71 -20.68
N ILE A 115 19.70 31.02 -20.76
CA ILE A 115 18.91 31.80 -19.78
C ILE A 115 17.53 32.08 -20.39
N GLY A 116 16.47 31.45 -19.88
CA GLY A 116 15.10 31.69 -20.32
C GLY A 116 14.21 30.43 -20.21
N GLY A 117 12.89 30.58 -20.26
CA GLY A 117 11.96 29.43 -20.23
C GLY A 117 12.20 28.44 -21.38
N ASP A 118 12.69 28.95 -22.51
CA ASP A 118 13.00 28.17 -23.71
C ASP A 118 14.26 27.29 -23.55
N ALA A 119 15.11 27.61 -22.56
CA ALA A 119 16.33 26.88 -22.19
C ALA A 119 16.09 25.62 -21.37
N ALA A 120 15.02 25.64 -20.57
CA ALA A 120 14.58 24.51 -19.76
C ALA A 120 14.13 23.34 -20.64
N SER A 121 14.06 23.55 -21.96
CA SER A 121 13.78 22.54 -22.99
C SER A 121 14.89 21.49 -23.18
N ARG A 122 15.85 21.31 -22.27
CA ARG A 122 16.49 19.98 -22.13
C ARG A 122 15.55 19.05 -21.37
N VAL A 123 14.43 18.80 -22.06
CA VAL A 123 13.58 17.62 -22.07
C VAL A 123 14.13 16.50 -21.21
N THR A 124 13.68 16.42 -19.95
CA THR A 124 13.39 15.08 -19.45
C THR A 124 12.21 14.52 -20.26
N GLU A 125 12.11 13.20 -20.39
CA GLU A 125 10.93 12.58 -21.03
C GLU A 125 9.62 13.12 -20.43
N SER A 126 9.63 13.36 -19.12
CA SER A 126 8.56 14.04 -18.38
C SER A 126 8.25 15.45 -18.89
N ASP A 127 9.25 16.28 -19.19
CA ASP A 127 9.02 17.65 -19.68
C ASP A 127 8.45 17.64 -21.11
N VAL A 128 8.84 16.69 -21.97
CA VAL A 128 8.21 16.52 -23.29
C VAL A 128 6.77 16.05 -23.17
N GLN A 129 6.49 15.12 -22.24
CA GLN A 129 5.13 14.69 -21.97
C GLN A 129 4.29 15.86 -21.44
N ILE A 130 4.81 16.67 -20.52
CA ILE A 130 4.11 17.85 -19.97
C ILE A 130 3.87 18.90 -21.05
N ALA A 131 4.87 19.20 -21.89
CA ALA A 131 4.71 20.15 -23.00
C ALA A 131 3.69 19.65 -24.04
N ARG A 132 3.71 18.34 -24.36
CA ARG A 132 2.75 17.69 -25.25
C ARG A 132 1.34 17.77 -24.67
N LEU A 133 1.16 17.41 -23.39
CA LEU A 133 -0.11 17.52 -22.69
C LEU A 133 -0.60 18.97 -22.60
N GLY A 134 0.31 19.92 -22.37
CA GLY A 134 0.03 21.35 -22.35
C GLY A 134 -0.44 21.92 -23.68
N SER A 135 -0.11 21.27 -24.80
CA SER A 135 -0.56 21.65 -26.15
C SER A 135 -1.96 21.13 -26.52
N LEU A 136 -2.50 20.18 -25.75
CA LEU A 136 -3.86 19.64 -25.96
C LEU A 136 -4.93 20.60 -25.42
N ASN A 137 -6.19 20.36 -25.79
CA ASN A 137 -7.33 21.07 -25.22
C ASN A 137 -7.40 20.80 -23.70
N GLN A 138 -7.05 21.81 -22.91
CA GLN A 138 -6.94 21.68 -21.46
C GLN A 138 -8.28 21.33 -20.79
N ALA A 139 -9.40 21.83 -21.30
CA ALA A 139 -10.71 21.52 -20.73
C ALA A 139 -11.06 20.03 -20.92
N GLU A 140 -10.80 19.50 -22.11
CA GLU A 140 -11.02 18.09 -22.45
C GLU A 140 -10.06 17.17 -21.69
N LEU A 141 -8.78 17.55 -21.61
CA LEU A 141 -7.75 16.83 -20.87
C LEU A 141 -8.10 16.69 -19.38
N TRP A 142 -8.38 17.80 -18.71
CA TRP A 142 -8.70 17.79 -17.27
C TRP A 142 -10.03 17.08 -16.98
N SER A 143 -11.04 17.22 -17.84
CA SER A 143 -12.32 16.51 -17.66
C SER A 143 -12.15 14.99 -17.80
N THR A 144 -11.34 14.54 -18.76
CA THR A 144 -11.05 13.10 -18.98
C THR A 144 -10.19 12.55 -17.85
N ALA A 145 -9.15 13.27 -17.42
CA ALA A 145 -8.30 12.90 -16.29
C ALA A 145 -9.12 12.73 -15.01
N ASN A 146 -9.99 13.70 -14.69
CA ASN A 146 -10.87 13.63 -13.53
C ASN A 146 -11.83 12.43 -13.63
N ARG A 147 -12.40 12.16 -14.80
CA ARG A 147 -13.30 11.00 -14.98
C ARG A 147 -12.57 9.67 -14.74
N VAL A 148 -11.32 9.52 -15.20
CA VAL A 148 -10.48 8.34 -14.90
C VAL A 148 -10.20 8.24 -13.42
N GLN A 149 -9.79 9.34 -12.77
CA GLN A 149 -9.46 9.35 -11.34
C GLN A 149 -10.68 9.00 -10.47
N VAL A 150 -11.85 9.58 -10.76
CA VAL A 150 -13.09 9.31 -10.02
C VAL A 150 -13.52 7.86 -10.20
N THR A 151 -13.56 7.37 -11.45
CA THR A 151 -13.99 5.97 -11.72
C THR A 151 -13.01 4.94 -11.15
N GLU A 152 -11.71 5.22 -11.13
CA GLU A 152 -10.71 4.36 -10.48
C GLU A 152 -10.89 4.36 -8.96
N GLY A 153 -11.10 5.52 -8.34
CA GLY A 153 -11.36 5.63 -6.91
C GLY A 153 -12.61 4.86 -6.48
N GLU A 154 -13.70 5.01 -7.24
CA GLU A 154 -14.95 4.26 -7.02
C GLU A 154 -14.77 2.76 -7.23
N PHE A 155 -14.00 2.34 -8.25
CA PHE A 155 -13.71 0.93 -8.52
C PHE A 155 -12.92 0.29 -7.38
N LEU A 156 -11.85 0.94 -6.92
CA LEU A 156 -11.01 0.45 -5.82
C LEU A 156 -11.80 0.37 -4.52
N GLN A 157 -12.65 1.37 -4.24
CA GLN A 157 -13.50 1.36 -3.06
C GLN A 157 -14.50 0.20 -3.08
N LEU A 158 -15.25 0.03 -4.16
CA LEU A 158 -16.23 -1.05 -4.30
C LEU A 158 -15.58 -2.44 -4.29
N SER A 159 -14.38 -2.56 -4.85
CA SER A 159 -13.62 -3.82 -4.83
C SER A 159 -13.21 -4.19 -3.40
N ALA A 160 -12.69 -3.23 -2.63
CA ALA A 160 -12.32 -3.45 -1.23
C ALA A 160 -13.53 -3.79 -0.35
N GLU A 161 -14.68 -3.14 -0.57
CA GLU A 161 -15.93 -3.45 0.11
C GLU A 161 -16.40 -4.89 -0.17
N LEU A 162 -16.26 -5.36 -1.41
CA LEU A 162 -16.61 -6.73 -1.81
C LEU A 162 -15.66 -7.77 -1.20
N GLU A 163 -14.35 -7.51 -1.19
CA GLU A 163 -13.36 -8.38 -0.55
C GLU A 163 -13.59 -8.51 0.96
N ALA A 164 -13.93 -7.40 1.62
CA ALA A 164 -14.29 -7.40 3.03
C ALA A 164 -15.57 -8.20 3.30
N ALA A 165 -16.57 -8.09 2.42
CA ALA A 165 -17.82 -8.86 2.50
C ALA A 165 -17.59 -10.36 2.28
N ASP A 166 -16.77 -10.75 1.31
CA ASP A 166 -16.45 -12.16 1.03
C ASP A 166 -15.67 -12.81 2.18
N THR A 167 -14.71 -12.08 2.76
CA THR A 167 -13.98 -12.52 3.96
C THR A 167 -14.94 -12.76 5.13
N GLY A 168 -15.93 -11.89 5.32
CA GLY A 168 -17.00 -12.08 6.31
C GLY A 168 -17.88 -13.30 6.02
N ALA A 169 -18.21 -13.55 4.75
CA ALA A 169 -18.99 -14.70 4.32
C ALA A 169 -18.25 -16.04 4.53
N GLN A 170 -16.94 -16.08 4.29
CA GLN A 170 -16.09 -17.25 4.53
C GLN A 170 -15.96 -17.57 6.02
N ALA A 171 -15.67 -16.55 6.85
CA ALA A 171 -15.62 -16.71 8.30
C ALA A 171 -16.95 -17.24 8.88
N LEU A 172 -18.06 -16.94 8.22
CA LEU A 172 -19.38 -17.38 8.60
C LEU A 172 -19.72 -18.81 8.13
N ALA A 173 -19.29 -19.20 6.93
CA ALA A 173 -19.43 -20.58 6.44
C ALA A 173 -18.72 -21.57 7.38
N ASP A 174 -17.56 -21.17 7.92
CA ASP A 174 -16.82 -21.92 8.95
C ASP A 174 -17.63 -22.11 10.25
N VAL A 175 -18.44 -21.11 10.64
CA VAL A 175 -19.30 -21.19 11.83
C VAL A 175 -20.47 -22.15 11.58
N GLU A 176 -21.10 -22.09 10.40
CA GLU A 176 -22.22 -22.97 10.05
C GLU A 176 -21.81 -24.44 9.89
N GLN A 177 -20.62 -24.69 9.33
CA GLN A 177 -20.05 -26.04 9.25
C GLN A 177 -19.85 -26.65 10.64
N LYS A 178 -19.32 -25.87 11.59
CA LYS A 178 -19.14 -26.30 12.99
C LYS A 178 -20.49 -26.58 13.68
N ARG A 179 -21.54 -25.83 13.33
CA ARG A 179 -22.89 -26.03 13.85
C ARG A 179 -23.59 -27.25 13.25
N THR A 180 -23.44 -27.51 11.95
CA THR A 180 -23.98 -28.70 11.29
C THR A 180 -23.43 -29.98 11.91
N HIS A 181 -22.15 -29.97 12.29
CA HIS A 181 -21.51 -31.06 13.01
C HIS A 181 -22.11 -31.27 14.42
N LEU A 182 -22.52 -30.19 15.10
CA LEU A 182 -23.19 -30.23 16.39
C LEU A 182 -24.61 -30.79 16.28
N ASP A 183 -25.37 -30.37 15.26
CA ASP A 183 -26.74 -30.84 15.02
C ASP A 183 -26.77 -32.34 14.66
N GLY A 184 -25.78 -32.83 13.91
CA GLY A 184 -25.58 -34.27 13.68
C GLY A 184 -25.38 -35.08 14.97
N ALA A 185 -24.58 -34.55 15.91
CA ALA A 185 -24.38 -35.17 17.22
C ALA A 185 -25.66 -35.18 18.08
N LEU A 186 -26.51 -34.15 17.95
CA LEU A 186 -27.81 -34.07 18.65
C LEU A 186 -28.87 -35.00 18.05
N ALA A 187 -28.96 -35.11 16.72
CA ALA A 187 -29.89 -36.04 16.06
C ALA A 187 -29.62 -37.50 16.44
N THR A 188 -28.34 -37.84 16.65
CA THR A 188 -27.93 -39.17 17.10
C THR A 188 -28.31 -39.42 18.56
N ARG A 189 -28.27 -38.39 19.41
CA ARG A 189 -28.68 -38.42 20.82
C ARG A 189 -30.16 -38.74 20.99
N GLU A 190 -31.04 -38.13 20.19
CA GLU A 190 -32.49 -38.26 20.39
C GLU A 190 -32.99 -39.70 20.15
N ARG A 191 -32.38 -40.40 19.19
CA ARG A 191 -32.71 -41.79 18.84
C ARG A 191 -32.20 -42.78 19.90
N ILE A 192 -31.04 -42.52 20.50
CA ILE A 192 -30.45 -43.34 21.57
C ILE A 192 -31.15 -43.07 22.91
N GLN A 193 -31.53 -41.83 23.20
CA GLN A 193 -32.20 -41.48 24.46
C GLN A 193 -33.63 -42.05 24.54
N ARG A 194 -34.38 -42.07 23.42
CA ARG A 194 -35.70 -42.71 23.38
C ARG A 194 -35.64 -44.22 23.61
N SER A 195 -34.64 -44.91 23.04
CA SER A 195 -34.46 -46.35 23.26
C SER A 195 -33.99 -46.67 24.68
N LEU A 196 -33.05 -45.89 25.24
CA LEU A 196 -32.59 -46.07 26.63
C LEU A 196 -33.67 -45.76 27.68
N LEU A 197 -34.49 -44.71 27.49
CA LEU A 197 -35.61 -44.43 28.38
C LEU A 197 -36.69 -45.51 28.31
N GLY A 198 -36.95 -46.07 27.12
CA GLY A 198 -37.86 -47.21 26.96
C GLY A 198 -37.36 -48.45 27.71
N VAL A 199 -36.07 -48.76 27.60
CA VAL A 199 -35.44 -49.88 28.32
C VAL A 199 -35.42 -49.65 29.83
N ALA A 200 -35.13 -48.43 30.30
CA ALA A 200 -35.13 -48.09 31.73
C ALA A 200 -36.55 -48.16 32.33
N ALA A 201 -37.57 -47.69 31.62
CA ALA A 201 -38.96 -47.79 32.05
C ALA A 201 -39.43 -49.25 32.14
N LEU A 202 -39.11 -50.08 31.13
CA LEU A 202 -39.41 -51.51 31.14
C LEU A 202 -38.67 -52.25 32.27
N ALA A 203 -37.39 -51.95 32.49
CA ALA A 203 -36.60 -52.53 33.58
C ALA A 203 -37.13 -52.11 34.96
N GLY A 204 -37.58 -50.87 35.12
CA GLY A 204 -38.22 -50.37 36.34
C GLY A 204 -39.55 -51.08 36.64
N ILE A 205 -40.41 -51.24 35.64
CA ILE A 205 -41.68 -51.98 35.77
C ILE A 205 -41.39 -53.45 36.11
N ALA A 206 -40.46 -54.09 35.42
CA ALA A 206 -40.06 -55.47 35.69
C ALA A 206 -39.50 -55.64 37.11
N SER A 207 -38.69 -54.69 37.58
CA SER A 207 -38.13 -54.69 38.95
C SER A 207 -39.24 -54.67 40.01
N VAL A 208 -40.25 -53.81 39.86
CA VAL A 208 -41.40 -53.74 40.79
C VAL A 208 -42.18 -55.05 40.80
N VAL A 209 -42.45 -55.63 39.62
CA VAL A 209 -43.18 -56.89 39.49
C VAL A 209 -42.39 -58.06 40.12
N VAL A 210 -41.09 -58.17 39.85
CA VAL A 210 -40.23 -59.22 40.40
C VAL A 210 -40.12 -59.12 41.92
N THR A 211 -40.04 -57.91 42.46
CA THR A 211 -40.00 -57.67 43.93
C THR A 211 -41.31 -58.09 44.61
N LEU A 212 -42.45 -57.95 43.92
CA LEU A 212 -43.75 -58.31 44.45
C LEU A 212 -44.03 -59.83 44.39
N LEU A 213 -43.46 -60.53 43.41
CA LEU A 213 -43.73 -61.95 43.16
C LEU A 213 -42.64 -62.91 43.65
N THR A 214 -41.40 -62.46 43.90
CA THR A 214 -40.27 -63.35 44.19
C THR A 214 -39.30 -62.81 45.24
N THR A 215 -38.66 -63.70 46.01
CA THR A 215 -37.61 -63.39 47.00
C THR A 215 -36.20 -63.41 46.38
N VAL A 216 -36.06 -62.96 45.12
CA VAL A 216 -34.78 -62.92 44.40
C VAL A 216 -34.15 -61.53 44.60
N PRO A 217 -32.82 -61.41 44.76
CA PRO A 217 -32.18 -60.10 44.92
C PRO A 217 -32.40 -59.19 43.70
N VAL A 218 -33.03 -58.03 43.93
CA VAL A 218 -33.41 -57.01 42.92
C VAL A 218 -32.21 -56.18 42.42
N LEU A 219 -31.04 -56.42 43.00
CA LEU A 219 -29.79 -55.68 42.77
C LEU A 219 -29.40 -55.48 41.28
N PRO A 220 -29.47 -56.48 40.37
CA PRO A 220 -29.06 -56.29 38.99
C PRO A 220 -30.01 -55.36 38.20
N PHE A 221 -31.31 -55.37 38.52
CA PHE A 221 -32.28 -54.51 37.85
C PHE A 221 -32.11 -53.04 38.25
N VAL A 222 -31.83 -52.78 39.53
CA VAL A 222 -31.52 -51.42 40.02
C VAL A 222 -30.21 -50.92 39.41
N ALA A 223 -29.20 -51.77 39.28
CA ALA A 223 -27.92 -51.41 38.65
C ALA A 223 -28.08 -51.02 37.17
N VAL A 224 -28.89 -51.75 36.41
CA VAL A 224 -29.19 -51.42 35.00
C VAL A 224 -29.96 -50.10 34.88
N ALA A 225 -30.95 -49.85 35.76
CA ALA A 225 -31.68 -48.59 35.78
C ALA A 225 -30.78 -47.39 36.14
N ALA A 226 -29.88 -47.56 37.11
CA ALA A 226 -28.93 -46.54 37.52
C ALA A 226 -27.92 -46.20 36.40
N LEU A 227 -27.41 -47.22 35.69
CA LEU A 227 -26.51 -47.02 34.55
C LEU A 227 -27.20 -46.30 33.39
N ALA A 228 -28.46 -46.64 33.09
CA ALA A 228 -29.24 -45.97 32.05
C ALA A 228 -29.49 -44.49 32.39
N LEU A 229 -29.82 -44.19 33.65
CA LEU A 229 -30.03 -42.82 34.13
C LEU A 229 -28.73 -42.00 34.10
N ALA A 230 -27.61 -42.58 34.54
CA ALA A 230 -26.30 -41.94 34.51
C ALA A 230 -25.86 -41.62 33.07
N ALA A 231 -26.08 -42.54 32.13
CA ALA A 231 -25.81 -42.31 30.71
C ALA A 231 -26.66 -41.16 30.14
N ALA A 232 -27.95 -41.08 30.49
CA ALA A 232 -28.84 -40.00 30.08
C ALA A 232 -28.40 -38.62 30.61
N LEU A 233 -27.90 -38.56 31.85
CA LEU A 233 -27.39 -37.33 32.47
C LEU A 233 -26.04 -36.90 31.88
N ALA A 234 -25.12 -37.83 31.62
CA ALA A 234 -23.84 -37.53 30.97
C ALA A 234 -24.02 -36.96 29.55
N LEU A 235 -25.00 -37.48 28.81
CA LEU A 235 -25.40 -36.95 27.50
C LEU A 235 -26.02 -35.56 27.60
N LYS A 236 -26.78 -35.27 28.66
CA LYS A 236 -27.32 -33.93 28.92
C LYS A 236 -26.19 -32.91 29.19
N ALA A 237 -25.23 -33.27 30.03
CA ALA A 237 -24.09 -32.43 30.34
C ALA A 237 -23.24 -32.10 29.10
N LYS A 238 -22.99 -33.09 28.22
CA LYS A 238 -22.25 -32.86 26.97
C LYS A 238 -22.94 -31.86 26.03
N VAL A 239 -24.27 -31.87 25.99
CA VAL A 239 -25.04 -30.94 25.15
C VAL A 239 -25.13 -29.55 25.74
N ASP A 240 -25.20 -29.42 27.06
CA ASP A 240 -25.16 -28.11 27.70
C ASP A 240 -23.79 -27.43 27.47
N VAL A 241 -22.70 -28.21 27.45
CA VAL A 241 -21.36 -27.70 27.08
C VAL A 241 -21.30 -27.29 25.62
N ALA A 242 -21.81 -28.11 24.70
CA ALA A 242 -21.84 -27.81 23.28
C ALA A 242 -22.72 -26.58 22.96
N ARG A 243 -23.86 -26.43 23.66
CA ARG A 243 -24.76 -25.28 23.55
C ARG A 243 -24.09 -23.99 24.02
N ARG A 244 -23.38 -24.02 25.15
CA ARG A 244 -22.61 -22.87 25.63
C ARG A 244 -21.48 -22.48 24.68
N GLN A 245 -20.83 -23.45 24.05
CA GLN A 245 -19.82 -23.17 23.02
C GLN A 245 -20.42 -22.55 21.76
N ALA A 246 -21.64 -22.96 21.36
CA ALA A 246 -22.36 -22.37 20.23
C ALA A 246 -22.88 -20.95 20.53
N GLU A 247 -23.43 -20.73 21.73
CA GLU A 247 -23.88 -19.41 22.19
C GLU A 247 -22.70 -18.44 22.37
N ALA A 248 -21.54 -18.92 22.84
CA ALA A 248 -20.31 -18.12 22.91
C ALA A 248 -19.80 -17.70 21.51
N ALA A 249 -19.84 -18.60 20.52
CA ALA A 249 -19.43 -18.29 19.14
C ALA A 249 -20.38 -17.30 18.44
N LEU A 250 -21.68 -17.33 18.77
CA LEU A 250 -22.68 -16.35 18.30
C LEU A 250 -22.46 -14.96 18.93
N SER A 251 -22.09 -14.91 20.21
CA SER A 251 -21.79 -13.64 20.90
C SER A 251 -20.57 -12.92 20.32
N SER A 252 -19.56 -13.66 19.84
CA SER A 252 -18.39 -13.07 19.18
C SER A 252 -18.69 -12.48 17.79
N THR A 253 -19.87 -12.77 17.22
CA THR A 253 -20.34 -12.27 15.92
C THR A 253 -21.47 -11.23 16.02
N GLY A 254 -21.84 -10.81 17.23
CA GLY A 254 -22.67 -9.61 17.46
C GLY A 254 -24.16 -9.75 17.18
N SER A 255 -24.72 -10.96 17.14
CA SER A 255 -26.15 -11.20 16.88
C SER A 255 -26.81 -12.04 17.98
N ASP A 256 -27.82 -11.50 18.68
CA ASP A 256 -28.53 -12.16 19.79
C ASP A 256 -29.57 -13.23 19.34
N SER A 257 -29.87 -13.35 18.03
CA SER A 257 -30.88 -14.28 17.52
C SER A 257 -30.60 -14.80 16.11
N TYR A 258 -30.83 -16.09 15.90
CA TYR A 258 -30.71 -16.80 14.61
C TYR A 258 -31.64 -16.24 13.52
N LEU A 259 -32.78 -15.66 13.90
CA LEU A 259 -33.69 -15.04 12.94
C LEU A 259 -33.14 -13.69 12.42
N GLY A 260 -32.43 -12.95 13.27
CA GLY A 260 -31.66 -11.77 12.85
C GLY A 260 -30.51 -12.14 11.93
N PHE A 261 -29.88 -13.29 12.17
CA PHE A 261 -28.85 -13.86 11.31
C PHE A 261 -29.36 -14.21 9.90
N MET A 262 -30.49 -14.93 9.80
CA MET A 262 -31.11 -15.26 8.51
C MET A 262 -31.57 -14.02 7.72
N VAL A 263 -32.09 -12.99 8.41
CA VAL A 263 -32.45 -11.71 7.78
C VAL A 263 -31.20 -10.99 7.26
N ASN A 264 -30.11 -10.98 8.04
CA ASN A 264 -28.82 -10.45 7.60
C ASN A 264 -28.24 -11.24 6.42
N GLN A 265 -28.48 -12.55 6.33
CA GLN A 265 -28.03 -13.39 5.22
C GLN A 265 -28.78 -13.08 3.91
N VAL A 266 -30.11 -12.97 3.96
CA VAL A 266 -30.91 -12.59 2.78
C VAL A 266 -30.58 -11.17 2.33
N ASN A 267 -30.44 -10.24 3.28
CA ASN A 267 -29.99 -8.88 2.99
C ASN A 267 -28.57 -8.87 2.40
N GLY A 268 -27.67 -9.71 2.92
CA GLY A 268 -26.30 -9.88 2.43
C GLY A 268 -26.24 -10.37 0.99
N LEU A 269 -27.05 -11.37 0.62
CA LEU A 269 -27.13 -11.90 -0.74
C LEU A 269 -27.72 -10.90 -1.75
N MET A 270 -28.73 -10.11 -1.34
CA MET A 270 -29.25 -9.03 -2.19
C MET A 270 -28.23 -7.88 -2.30
N SER A 271 -27.58 -7.50 -1.20
CA SER A 271 -26.54 -6.48 -1.25
C SER A 271 -25.36 -6.90 -2.13
N ASP A 272 -24.94 -8.17 -2.09
CA ASP A 272 -23.83 -8.70 -2.89
C ASP A 272 -24.15 -8.68 -4.39
N THR A 273 -25.38 -9.04 -4.78
CA THR A 273 -25.81 -8.95 -6.18
C THR A 273 -25.89 -7.52 -6.70
N ASP A 274 -26.37 -6.57 -5.89
CA ASP A 274 -26.38 -5.15 -6.23
C ASP A 274 -24.96 -4.55 -6.26
N HIS A 275 -24.08 -4.95 -5.33
CA HIS A 275 -22.68 -4.50 -5.28
C HIS A 275 -21.91 -5.02 -6.49
N ARG A 276 -22.04 -6.31 -6.86
CA ARG A 276 -21.41 -6.85 -8.08
C ARG A 276 -21.90 -6.18 -9.34
N ARG A 277 -23.21 -5.91 -9.44
CA ARG A 277 -23.77 -5.17 -10.59
C ARG A 277 -23.17 -3.77 -10.66
N ARG A 278 -23.13 -3.04 -9.54
CA ARG A 278 -22.53 -1.71 -9.46
C ARG A 278 -21.04 -1.73 -9.80
N LEU A 279 -20.28 -2.69 -9.28
CA LEU A 279 -18.87 -2.88 -9.59
C LEU A 279 -18.67 -3.14 -11.09
N SER A 280 -19.50 -3.98 -11.71
CA SER A 280 -19.41 -4.26 -13.14
C SER A 280 -19.69 -3.03 -14.01
N ALA A 281 -20.62 -2.17 -13.58
CA ALA A 281 -20.94 -0.92 -14.25
C ALA A 281 -19.78 0.08 -14.10
N VAL A 282 -19.27 0.30 -12.88
CA VAL A 282 -18.13 1.19 -12.62
C VAL A 282 -16.86 0.71 -13.35
N ALA A 283 -16.63 -0.61 -13.41
CA ALA A 283 -15.51 -1.18 -14.15
C ALA A 283 -15.65 -1.02 -15.68
N ALA A 284 -16.87 -0.95 -16.21
CA ALA A 284 -17.11 -0.63 -17.61
C ALA A 284 -16.85 0.86 -17.87
N ASP A 285 -17.35 1.74 -17.00
CA ASP A 285 -17.14 3.18 -17.08
C ASP A 285 -15.65 3.57 -16.94
N HIS A 286 -14.92 2.92 -16.03
CA HIS A 286 -13.48 3.09 -15.89
C HIS A 286 -12.74 2.68 -17.16
N ARG A 287 -13.08 1.53 -17.75
CA ARG A 287 -12.47 1.09 -19.03
C ARG A 287 -12.76 2.06 -20.16
N GLU A 288 -13.98 2.59 -20.26
CA GLU A 288 -14.33 3.59 -21.28
C GLU A 288 -13.54 4.89 -21.08
N ALA A 289 -13.43 5.36 -19.83
CA ALA A 289 -12.67 6.54 -19.47
C ALA A 289 -11.17 6.35 -19.77
N ALA A 290 -10.60 5.19 -19.44
CA ALA A 290 -9.22 4.84 -19.72
C ALA A 290 -8.94 4.77 -21.24
N ILE A 291 -9.83 4.16 -22.03
CA ILE A 291 -9.70 4.14 -23.50
C ILE A 291 -9.74 5.57 -24.06
N THR A 292 -10.62 6.42 -23.55
CA THR A 292 -10.75 7.81 -23.97
C THR A 292 -9.49 8.60 -23.62
N TRP A 293 -8.94 8.38 -22.43
CA TRP A 293 -7.66 8.94 -22.00
C TRP A 293 -6.50 8.52 -22.89
N THR A 294 -6.34 7.22 -23.18
CA THR A 294 -5.29 6.71 -24.07
C THR A 294 -5.43 7.26 -25.49
N ARG A 295 -6.66 7.45 -25.99
CA ARG A 295 -6.88 8.11 -27.29
C ARG A 295 -6.48 9.59 -27.29
N LEU A 296 -6.74 10.29 -26.20
CA LEU A 296 -6.46 11.73 -26.07
C LEU A 296 -4.96 12.01 -25.89
N VAL A 297 -4.30 11.25 -25.01
CA VAL A 297 -2.92 11.48 -24.61
C VAL A 297 -1.93 10.66 -25.44
N GLY A 298 -2.36 9.56 -26.06
CA GLY A 298 -1.47 8.53 -26.62
C GLY A 298 -0.81 7.69 -25.54
N ASN A 299 -0.14 6.60 -25.95
CA ASN A 299 0.70 5.81 -25.04
C ASN A 299 1.89 6.63 -24.52
#